data_AF-A0A919RGF2-F1
#
_entry.id   AF-A0A919RGF2-F1
#
_cell.length_a   1.000
_cell.length_b   1.000
_cell.length_c   1.000
_cell.angle_alpha   90.00
_cell.angle_beta   90.00
_cell.angle_gamma   90.00
#
_symmetry.space_group_name_H-M   'P 1'
#
loop_
_entity.id
_entity.type
_entity.pdbx_description
1 polymer ?
#
loop_
_entity_poly.entity_id
_entity_poly.type
_entity_poly.pdbx_seq_one_letter_code
_entity_poly.pdbx_strand_id
1 'polypeptide(L)'
;MAAAEEAATPSYEKAREELADVVRRLEAGGLTLEQSIELWERGERLAAVCEEWLQGARVKLAAAMARRSDLSEDEEEGDSPF
;
A
#
# COMPACT_ATOMS: atom_id res chain seq x y z
N MET A 1 19.60 23.84 -3.39
CA MET A 1 18.85 23.66 -2.13
C MET A 1 18.28 22.25 -2.17
N ALA A 2 18.94 21.30 -1.51
CA ALA A 2 18.44 19.94 -1.39
C ALA A 2 17.16 20.01 -0.54
N ALA A 3 16.02 19.76 -1.18
CA ALA A 3 14.77 19.63 -0.47
C ALA A 3 14.91 18.45 0.50
N ALA A 4 14.45 18.66 1.73
CA ALA A 4 14.50 17.74 2.83
C ALA A 4 14.19 16.29 2.39
N GLU A 5 15.15 15.40 2.62
CA GLU A 5 14.87 14.00 2.90
C GLU A 5 14.08 13.95 4.21
N GLU A 6 12.79 14.27 4.15
CA GLU A 6 11.85 13.63 5.06
C GLU A 6 11.96 12.14 4.77
N ALA A 7 12.09 11.35 5.83
CA ALA A 7 11.92 9.90 5.80
C ALA A 7 10.45 9.57 5.45
N ALA A 8 10.01 9.98 4.27
CA ALA A 8 8.68 9.77 3.74
C ALA A 8 8.66 8.38 3.12
N THR A 9 7.79 7.52 3.63
CA THR A 9 7.48 6.23 3.01
C THR A 9 7.28 6.46 1.51
N PRO A 10 8.01 5.75 0.64
CA PRO A 10 7.89 5.94 -0.80
C PRO A 10 6.44 5.73 -1.22
N SER A 11 6.00 6.43 -2.28
CA SER A 11 4.68 6.23 -2.84
C SER A 11 4.50 4.75 -3.23
N TYR A 12 3.26 4.26 -3.16
CA TYR A 12 2.93 2.89 -3.56
C TYR A 12 3.47 2.55 -4.96
N GLU A 13 3.30 3.44 -5.93
CA GLU A 13 3.75 3.22 -7.31
C GLU A 13 5.27 3.07 -7.40
N LYS A 14 6.01 3.92 -6.69
CA LYS A 14 7.48 3.87 -6.65
C LYS A 14 7.98 2.61 -5.96
N ALA A 15 7.38 2.25 -4.81
CA ALA A 15 7.71 1.03 -4.09
C ALA A 15 7.44 -0.23 -4.93
N ARG A 16 6.32 -0.23 -5.67
CA ARG A 16 5.93 -1.32 -6.58
C ARG A 16 6.86 -1.43 -7.78
N GLU A 17 7.25 -0.30 -8.39
CA GLU A 17 8.20 -0.29 -9.49
C GLU A 17 9.56 -0.86 -9.05
N GLU A 18 10.07 -0.38 -7.92
CA GLU A 18 11.32 -0.88 -7.36
C GLU A 18 11.25 -2.37 -6.99
N LEU A 19 10.12 -2.84 -6.46
CA LEU A 19 9.92 -4.26 -6.18
C LEU A 19 9.93 -5.09 -7.46
N ALA A 20 9.27 -4.62 -8.52
CA ALA A 20 9.28 -5.29 -9.81
C ALA A 20 10.70 -5.38 -10.37
N ASP A 21 11.51 -4.34 -10.22
CA ASP A 21 12.91 -4.32 -10.63
C ASP A 21 13.77 -5.33 -9.85
N VAL A 22 13.57 -5.43 -8.54
CA VAL A 22 14.21 -6.43 -7.68
C VAL A 22 13.86 -7.85 -8.15
N VAL A 23 12.57 -8.14 -8.38
CA VAL A 23 12.11 -9.44 -8.87
C VAL A 23 12.74 -9.77 -10.22
N ARG A 24 12.73 -8.83 -11.18
CA ARG A 24 13.36 -9.03 -12.49
C ARG A 24 14.84 -9.37 -12.39
N ARG A 25 15.57 -8.76 -11.44
CA ARG A 25 16.99 -9.06 -11.21
C ARG A 25 17.21 -10.43 -10.60
N LEU A 26 16.35 -10.85 -9.68
CA LEU A 26 16.39 -12.19 -9.09
C LEU A 26 16.09 -13.27 -10.15
N GLU A 27 15.08 -13.05 -10.98
CA GLU A 27 14.66 -13.96 -12.06
C GLU A 27 15.70 -14.08 -13.18
N ALA A 28 16.42 -13.00 -13.50
CA ALA A 28 17.48 -13.02 -14.50
C ALA A 28 18.65 -13.95 -14.12
N GLY A 29 18.83 -14.24 -12.82
CA GLY A 29 19.93 -15.04 -12.31
C GLY A 29 21.30 -14.36 -12.49
N GLY A 30 22.38 -15.14 -12.41
CA GLY A 30 23.76 -14.64 -12.53
C GLY A 30 24.28 -13.87 -11.32
N LEU A 31 23.53 -13.87 -10.22
CA LEU A 31 23.91 -13.28 -8.95
C LEU A 31 24.63 -14.29 -8.06
N THR A 32 25.51 -13.82 -7.19
CA THR A 32 26.01 -14.64 -6.09
C THR A 32 24.90 -14.88 -5.06
N LEU A 33 25.11 -15.86 -4.17
CA LEU A 33 24.18 -16.13 -3.07
C LEU A 33 23.97 -14.88 -2.19
N GLU A 34 25.05 -14.21 -1.82
CA GLU A 34 25.02 -13.00 -0.99
C GLU A 34 24.22 -11.88 -1.66
N GLN A 35 24.46 -11.61 -2.95
CA GLN A 35 23.69 -10.63 -3.72
C GLN A 35 22.20 -11.01 -3.84
N SER A 36 21.90 -12.30 -3.95
CA SER A 36 20.52 -12.79 -4.02
C SER A 36 19.79 -12.58 -2.69
N ILE A 37 20.47 -12.78 -1.56
CA ILE A 37 19.94 -12.51 -0.21
C ILE A 37 19.67 -11.02 -0.03
N GLU A 38 20.63 -10.15 -0.38
CA GLU A 38 20.46 -8.70 -0.27
C GLU A 38 19.27 -8.18 -1.09
N LEU A 39 19.11 -8.68 -2.32
CA LEU A 39 17.98 -8.33 -3.19
C LEU A 39 16.67 -8.87 -2.63
N TRP A 40 16.65 -10.11 -2.13
CA TRP A 40 15.46 -10.67 -1.51
C TRP A 40 15.02 -9.85 -0.30
N GLU A 41 15.92 -9.52 0.63
CA GLU A 41 15.60 -8.69 1.80
C GLU A 41 15.08 -7.31 1.42
N ARG A 42 15.64 -6.70 0.35
CA ARG A 42 15.11 -5.44 -0.19
C ARG A 42 13.71 -5.63 -0.74
N GLY A 43 13.46 -6.72 -1.47
CA GLY A 43 12.15 -7.11 -1.97
C GLY A 43 11.12 -7.23 -0.84
N GLU A 44 11.46 -7.93 0.24
CA GLU A 44 10.59 -8.09 1.41
C GLU A 44 10.23 -6.74 2.04
N ARG A 45 11.20 -5.83 2.20
CA ARG A 45 10.94 -4.48 2.72
C ARG A 45 9.99 -3.68 1.81
N LEU A 46 10.19 -3.76 0.50
CA LEU A 46 9.31 -3.08 -0.47
C LEU A 46 7.90 -3.68 -0.49
N ALA A 47 7.79 -5.00 -0.35
CA ALA A 47 6.51 -5.69 -0.25
C ALA A 47 5.73 -5.26 1.00
N ALA A 48 6.40 -5.17 2.15
CA ALA A 48 5.81 -4.66 3.39
C ALA A 48 5.27 -3.23 3.24
N VAL A 49 6.04 -2.34 2.62
CA VAL A 49 5.59 -0.96 2.32
C VAL A 49 4.35 -0.97 1.42
N CYS A 50 4.33 -1.81 0.37
CA CYS A 50 3.17 -1.93 -0.50
C CYS A 50 1.93 -2.43 0.26
N GLU A 51 2.11 -3.38 1.17
CA GLU A 51 1.02 -3.92 1.99
C GLU A 51 0.45 -2.86 2.94
N GLU A 52 1.29 -2.07 3.60
CA GLU A 52 0.87 -0.96 4.46
C GLU A 52 -0.02 0.04 3.71
N TRP A 53 0.39 0.43 2.49
CA TRP A 53 -0.40 1.31 1.63
C TRP A 53 -1.77 0.72 1.28
N LEU A 54 -1.79 -0.56 0.86
CA LEU A 54 -3.03 -1.24 0.47
C LEU A 54 -3.97 -1.42 1.67
N GLN A 55 -3.43 -1.74 2.84
CA GLN A 55 -4.23 -1.90 4.05
C GLN A 55 -4.80 -0.56 4.50
N GLY A 56 -4.00 0.52 4.47
CA GLY A 56 -4.49 1.86 4.74
C GLY A 56 -5.63 2.29 3.80
N ALA A 57 -5.53 1.95 2.52
CA ALA A 57 -6.60 2.21 1.54
C ALA A 57 -7.88 1.41 1.86
N ARG A 58 -7.75 0.12 2.23
CA ARG A 58 -8.90 -0.73 2.62
C ARG A 58 -9.64 -0.18 3.83
N VAL A 59 -8.92 0.26 4.86
CA VAL A 59 -9.53 0.85 6.06
C VAL A 59 -10.30 2.13 5.71
N LYS A 60 -9.73 3.01 4.87
CA LYS A 60 -10.41 4.23 4.43
C LYS A 60 -11.69 3.93 3.63
N LEU A 61 -11.64 2.92 2.76
CA LEU A 61 -12.79 2.47 1.99
C LEU A 61 -13.90 1.94 2.91
N ALA A 62 -13.55 1.07 3.86
CA ALA A 62 -14.49 0.52 4.82
C ALA A 62 -15.17 1.62 5.65
N ALA A 63 -14.40 2.60 6.14
CA ALA A 63 -14.96 3.75 6.87
C ALA A 63 -15.86 4.65 6.00
N ALA A 64 -15.57 4.78 4.70
CA ALA A 64 -16.44 5.51 3.78
C ALA A 64 -17.73 4.76 3.46
N MET A 65 -17.69 3.42 3.42
CA MET A 65 -18.86 2.57 3.22
C MET A 65 -19.78 2.56 4.44
N ALA A 66 -19.22 2.41 5.66
CA ALA A 66 -19.97 2.44 6.91
C ALA A 66 -20.73 3.78 7.06
N ARG A 67 -20.03 4.91 6.92
CA ARG A 67 -20.66 6.24 6.98
C ARG A 67 -21.81 6.44 6.00
N ARG A 68 -21.74 5.81 4.83
CA ARG A 68 -22.83 5.88 3.83
C ARG A 68 -24.03 5.02 4.24
N SER A 69 -23.79 3.88 4.90
CA SER A 69 -24.86 3.02 5.44
C SER A 69 -25.61 3.73 6.56
N ASP A 70 -24.86 4.32 7.51
CA ASP A 70 -25.44 5.05 8.64
C ASP A 70 -26.35 6.20 8.14
N LEU A 71 -25.89 6.96 7.13
CA LEU A 71 -26.68 8.03 6.51
C LEU A 71 -27.97 7.55 5.85
N SER A 72 -28.00 6.33 5.28
CA SER A 72 -29.22 5.79 4.66
C SER A 72 -30.21 5.25 5.69
N GLU A 73 -29.75 4.83 6.86
CA GLU A 73 -30.61 4.38 7.96
C GLU A 73 -31.29 5.58 8.67
N ASP A 74 -30.58 6.71 8.80
CA ASP A 74 -31.12 7.97 9.35
C ASP A 74 -32.21 8.62 8.44
N GLU A 75 -32.15 8.42 7.11
CA GLU A 75 -33.14 8.94 6.16
C GLU A 75 -34.46 8.12 6.16
N GLU A 76 -34.41 6.82 6.45
CA GLU A 76 -35.61 5.96 6.51
C GLU A 76 -36.43 6.13 7.81
N GLU A 77 -35.81 6.54 8.93
CA GLU A 77 -36.52 6.84 10.19
C GLU A 77 -37.26 8.21 10.17
N GLY A 78 -36.89 9.13 9.27
CA GLY A 78 -37.41 10.50 9.23
C GLY A 78 -38.73 10.73 8.46
N ASP A 79 -39.14 9.80 7.60
CA ASP A 79 -40.30 9.97 6.71
C ASP A 79 -41.52 9.08 7.08
N SER A 80 -41.52 8.41 8.22
CA SER A 80 -42.71 7.64 8.65
C SER A 80 -43.82 8.58 9.14
N PRO A 81 -44.91 8.79 8.38
CA PRO A 81 -46.01 9.66 8.76
C PRO A 81 -47.12 8.77 9.33
N PHE A 82 -46.86 8.12 10.47
CA PHE A 82 -47.88 7.45 11.27
C PHE A 82 -47.65 7.72 12.75
#